data_AF-A0A847HI40-F1
#
_entry.id   AF-A0A847HI40-F1
#
_cell.length_a   1.000
_cell.length_b   1.000
_cell.length_c   1.000
_cell.angle_alpha   90.00
_cell.angle_beta   90.00
_cell.angle_gamma   90.00
#
_symmetry.space_group_name_H-M   'P 1'
#
loop_
_entity.id
_entity.type
_entity.pdbx_description
1 polymer ?
#
loop_
_entity_poly.entity_id
_entity_poly.type
_entity_poly.pdbx_seq_one_letter_code
_entity_poly.pdbx_strand_id
1 'polypeptide(L)'
;MRFLKNTETRRKKHLSPGEKVRLAILSSRLKVTRDEAERLLNSIESEVASILGIPATAVTSETEFAGRDLDLVLTINKQNTPRKNQ
;
A
#
# COMPACT_ATOMS: atom_id res chain seq x y z
N MET A 1 -2.43 12.56 24.27
CA MET A 1 -2.57 12.24 22.83
C MET A 1 -1.29 12.65 22.11
N ARG A 2 -0.36 11.71 21.88
CA ARG A 2 0.92 12.01 21.21
C ARG A 2 0.76 11.62 19.75
N PHE A 3 0.58 12.62 18.87
CA PHE A 3 0.62 12.39 17.42
C PHE A 3 2.06 12.01 17.05
N LEU A 4 2.27 10.74 16.68
CA LEU A 4 3.50 10.32 16.04
C LEU A 4 3.52 10.98 14.66
N LYS A 5 4.19 12.13 14.56
CA LYS A 5 4.66 12.68 13.29
C LYS A 5 5.68 11.71 12.75
N ASN A 6 5.23 10.70 12.01
CA ASN A 6 6.11 9.79 11.30
C ASN A 6 6.65 10.53 10.07
N THR A 7 7.59 11.44 10.29
CA THR A 7 8.39 12.07 9.25
C THR A 7 9.52 11.13 8.85
N GLU A 8 9.16 9.94 8.38
CA GLU A 8 10.08 9.19 7.54
C GLU A 8 10.05 9.87 6.18
N THR A 9 11.16 10.49 5.79
CA THR A 9 11.50 10.77 4.40
C THR A 9 11.60 9.42 3.67
N ARG A 10 10.44 8.82 3.37
CA ARG A 10 10.34 7.53 2.68
C ARG A 10 10.95 7.70 1.30
N ARG A 11 11.96 6.88 1.00
CA ARG A 11 12.53 6.76 -0.35
C ARG A 11 11.36 6.58 -1.31
N LYS A 12 11.22 7.50 -2.28
CA LYS A 12 10.22 7.37 -3.35
C LYS A 12 10.38 5.98 -3.96
N LYS A 13 9.38 5.13 -3.80
CA LYS A 13 9.34 3.80 -4.42
C LYS A 13 9.47 4.03 -5.92
N HIS A 14 10.48 3.43 -6.55
CA HIS A 14 10.64 3.60 -7.99
C HIS A 14 9.56 2.78 -8.71
N LEU A 15 8.43 3.43 -9.00
CA LEU A 15 7.31 2.81 -9.69
C LEU A 15 7.68 2.50 -11.14
N SER A 16 7.36 1.29 -11.58
CA SER A 16 7.34 0.92 -13.00
C SER A 16 6.35 1.79 -13.78
N PRO A 17 6.48 1.88 -15.12
CA PRO A 17 5.52 2.61 -15.94
C PRO A 17 4.06 2.18 -15.71
N GLY A 18 3.81 0.87 -15.57
CA GLY A 18 2.49 0.33 -15.29
C GLY A 18 1.94 0.76 -13.93
N GLU A 19 2.75 0.72 -12.88
CA GLU A 19 2.36 1.21 -11.55
C GLU A 19 2.08 2.72 -11.55
N LYS A 20 2.85 3.51 -12.31
CA LYS A 20 2.60 4.95 -12.44
C LYS A 20 1.26 5.26 -13.09
N VAL A 21 0.85 4.46 -14.06
CA VAL A 21 -0.46 4.58 -14.73
C VAL A 21 -1.58 4.16 -13.79
N ARG A 22 -1.45 3.01 -13.11
CA ARG A 22 -2.45 2.55 -12.12
C ARG A 22 -2.66 3.57 -11.00
N LEU A 23 -1.59 4.15 -10.47
CA LEU A 23 -1.67 5.18 -9.45
C LEU A 23 -2.39 6.45 -9.96
N ALA A 24 -2.16 6.84 -11.22
CA ALA A 24 -2.86 7.98 -11.83
C ALA A 24 -4.35 7.72 -12.03
N ILE A 25 -4.72 6.50 -12.43
CA ILE A 25 -6.12 6.07 -12.53
C ILE A 25 -6.76 6.11 -11.15
N LEU A 26 -6.10 5.55 -10.14
CA LEU A 26 -6.58 5.56 -8.75
C LEU A 26 -6.80 6.97 -8.23
N SER A 27 -5.83 7.87 -8.38
CA SER A 27 -5.96 9.26 -7.93
C SER A 27 -7.12 9.98 -8.62
N SER A 28 -7.28 9.75 -9.93
CA SER A 28 -8.38 10.32 -10.70
C SER A 28 -9.75 9.80 -10.24
N ARG A 29 -9.89 8.48 -10.05
CA ARG A 29 -11.15 7.84 -9.64
C ARG A 29 -11.56 8.23 -8.22
N LEU A 30 -10.61 8.32 -7.30
CA LEU A 30 -10.85 8.73 -5.92
C LEU A 30 -10.92 10.26 -5.74
N LYS A 31 -10.67 11.04 -6.80
CA LYS A 31 -10.64 12.51 -6.78
C LYS A 31 -9.66 13.07 -5.74
N VAL A 32 -8.49 12.45 -5.64
CA VAL A 32 -7.40 12.88 -4.76
C VAL A 32 -6.15 13.16 -5.58
N THR A 33 -5.16 13.80 -4.97
CA THR A 33 -3.85 13.96 -5.61
C THR A 33 -3.13 12.62 -5.73
N ARG A 34 -2.16 12.56 -6.65
CA ARG A 34 -1.29 11.38 -6.81
C ARG A 34 -0.56 11.02 -5.50
N ASP A 35 -0.07 12.03 -4.79
CA ASP A 35 0.63 11.86 -3.52
C ASP A 35 -0.29 11.32 -2.41
N GLU A 36 -1.55 11.75 -2.37
CA GLU A 36 -2.55 11.22 -1.43
C GLU A 36 -2.90 9.77 -1.74
N ALA A 37 -3.08 9.41 -3.02
CA ALA A 37 -3.31 8.03 -3.43
C ALA A 37 -2.11 7.12 -3.08
N GLU A 38 -0.88 7.61 -3.29
CA GLU A 38 0.33 6.88 -2.92
C GLU A 38 0.43 6.70 -1.40
N ARG A 39 0.11 7.75 -0.62
CA ARG A 39 0.04 7.66 0.84
C ARG A 39 -1.01 6.66 1.30
N LEU A 40 -2.19 6.66 0.68
CA LEU A 40 -3.27 5.72 1.00
C LEU A 40 -2.80 4.27 0.83
N LEU A 41 -2.25 3.92 -0.34
CA LEU A 41 -1.75 2.57 -0.61
C LEU A 41 -0.65 2.17 0.38
N ASN A 42 0.32 3.06 0.60
CA ASN A 42 1.41 2.82 1.56
C ASN A 42 0.90 2.64 3.01
N SER A 43 -0.14 3.38 3.40
CA SER A 43 -0.77 3.25 4.71
C SER A 43 -1.46 1.89 4.87
N ILE A 44 -2.18 1.43 3.83
CA ILE A 44 -2.82 0.11 3.83
C ILE A 44 -1.77 -1.00 3.91
N GLU A 45 -0.72 -0.94 3.08
CA GLU A 45 0.40 -1.90 3.13
C GLU A 45 1.05 -1.95 4.52
N SER A 46 1.27 -0.78 5.14
CA SER A 46 1.87 -0.67 6.48
C SER A 46 0.96 -1.25 7.58
N GLU A 47 -0.36 -0.98 7.50
CA GLU A 47 -1.33 -1.48 8.48
C GLU A 47 -1.45 -3.00 8.42
N VAL A 48 -1.57 -3.56 7.21
CA VAL A 48 -1.63 -5.01 6.98
C VAL A 48 -0.35 -5.69 7.48
N ALA A 49 0.81 -5.09 7.18
CA ALA A 49 2.09 -5.61 7.66
C ALA A 49 2.19 -5.60 9.20
N SER A 50 1.72 -4.52 9.83
CA SER A 50 1.65 -4.39 11.29
C SER A 50 0.78 -5.48 11.92
N ILE A 51 -0.44 -5.68 11.40
CA ILE A 51 -1.39 -6.70 11.87
C ILE A 51 -0.79 -8.11 11.77
N LEU A 52 -0.05 -8.39 10.69
CA LEU A 52 0.55 -9.70 10.43
C LEU A 52 1.92 -9.87 11.11
N GLY A 53 2.47 -8.83 11.73
CA GLY A 53 3.80 -8.86 12.35
C GLY A 53 4.93 -9.08 11.34
N ILE A 54 4.82 -8.52 10.13
CA ILE A 54 5.80 -8.66 9.03
C ILE A 54 6.35 -7.31 8.57
N PRO A 55 7.49 -7.27 7.87
CA PRO A 55 7.97 -6.03 7.25
C PRO A 55 6.99 -5.50 6.20
N ALA A 56 6.81 -4.18 6.11
CA ALA A 56 5.96 -3.56 5.08
C ALA A 56 6.39 -3.93 3.64
N THR A 57 7.69 -4.18 3.43
CA THR A 57 8.22 -4.65 2.15
C THR A 57 7.75 -6.06 1.74
N ALA A 58 7.17 -6.82 2.67
CA ALA A 58 6.58 -8.13 2.42
C ALA A 58 5.10 -8.05 1.99
N VAL A 59 4.53 -6.84 1.93
CA VAL A 59 3.17 -6.57 1.46
C VAL A 59 3.25 -5.69 0.21
N THR A 60 2.56 -6.09 -0.84
CA THR A 60 2.39 -5.26 -2.04
C THR A 60 0.93 -5.15 -2.39
N SER A 61 0.49 -3.96 -2.78
CA SER A 61 -0.86 -3.69 -3.22
C SER A 61 -0.97 -3.50 -4.74
N GLU A 62 -2.06 -4.01 -5.30
CA GLU A 62 -2.47 -3.76 -6.68
C GLU A 62 -3.92 -3.29 -6.68
N THR A 63 -4.27 -2.46 -7.66
CA THR A 63 -5.63 -1.93 -7.82
C THR A 63 -6.19 -2.32 -9.17
N GLU A 64 -7.42 -2.82 -9.16
CA GLU A 64 -8.20 -3.16 -10.34
C GLU A 64 -9.54 -2.43 -10.28
N PHE A 65 -10.05 -2.02 -11.45
CA PHE A 65 -11.27 -1.23 -11.55
C PHE A 65 -12.30 -1.98 -12.38
N ALA A 66 -13.40 -2.37 -11.76
CA ALA A 66 -14.52 -3.06 -12.40
C ALA A 66 -15.75 -2.14 -12.43
N GLY A 67 -15.81 -1.27 -13.44
CA GLY A 67 -16.91 -0.32 -13.59
C GLY A 67 -16.93 0.74 -12.46
N ARG A 68 -17.86 0.58 -11.50
CA ARG A 68 -17.97 1.47 -10.32
C ARG A 68 -17.19 0.95 -9.11
N ASP A 69 -16.75 -0.30 -9.16
CA ASP A 69 -16.08 -0.95 -8.05
C ASP A 69 -14.56 -0.80 -8.18
N LEU A 70 -13.90 -0.73 -7.03
CA LEU A 70 -12.45 -0.73 -6.88
C LEU A 70 -12.06 -1.97 -6.08
N ASP A 71 -11.33 -2.85 -6.73
CA ASP A 71 -10.73 -4.01 -6.09
C ASP A 71 -9.30 -3.67 -5.67
N LEU A 72 -8.99 -3.90 -4.40
CA LEU A 72 -7.65 -3.77 -3.84
C LEU A 72 -7.12 -5.16 -3.50
N VAL A 73 -6.12 -5.60 -4.25
CA VAL A 73 -5.48 -6.89 -4.07
C VAL A 73 -4.21 -6.70 -3.26
N LEU A 74 -4.10 -7.41 -2.14
CA LEU A 74 -2.91 -7.42 -1.30
C LEU A 74 -2.19 -8.77 -1.47
N THR A 75 -0.96 -8.70 -1.95
CA THR A 75 -0.06 -9.85 -2.01
C THR A 75 0.86 -9.81 -0.80
N ILE A 76 0.85 -10.91 -0.03
CA ILE A 76 1.64 -11.05 1.19
C ILE A 76 2.64 -12.20 1.02
N ASN A 77 3.92 -11.92 1.21
CA ASN A 77 4.94 -12.97 1.26
C ASN A 77 4.90 -13.69 2.63
N LYS A 78 4.24 -14.87 2.64
CA LYS A 78 4.06 -15.73 3.82
C LYS A 78 5.36 -16.28 4.43
N GLN A 79 6.50 -16.21 3.76
CA GLN A 79 7.77 -16.58 4.38
C GLN A 79 8.16 -15.63 5.52
N ASN A 80 7.67 -14.39 5.47
CA ASN A 80 7.92 -13.39 6.50
C ASN A 80 6.92 -13.45 7.66
N THR A 81 5.81 -14.20 7.53
CA THR A 81 4.83 -14.29 8.62
C THR A 81 5.40 -15.09 9.78
N PRO A 82 5.26 -14.60 11.03
CA PRO A 82 5.71 -15.35 12.21
C PRO A 82 5.09 -16.74 12.20
N ARG A 83 5.93 -17.78 12.33
CA ARG A 83 5.41 -19.13 12.53
C ARG A 83 4.76 -19.15 13.92
N LYS A 84 3.45 -19.35 13.97
CA LYS A 84 2.78 -19.67 15.23
C LYS A 84 3.41 -20.97 15.72
N ASN A 85 4.01 -20.94 16.91
CA ASN A 85 4.73 -22.03 17.56
C ASN A 85 4.27 -23.42 17.08
N GLN A 86 5.17 -24.14 16.42
CA GLN A 86 5.12 -25.61 16.38
C GLN A 86 5.34 -26.15 17.79
#